data_AF-A0A957UJC8-F1
#
_entry.id   AF-A0A957UJC8-F1
#
_cell.length_a   1.000
_cell.length_b   1.000
_cell.length_c   1.000
_cell.angle_alpha   90.00
_cell.angle_beta   90.00
_cell.angle_gamma   90.00
#
_symmetry.space_group_name_H-M   'P 1'
#
loop_
_entity.id
_entity.type
_entity.pdbx_description
1 polymer ?
#
loop_
_entity_poly.entity_id
_entity_poly.type
_entity_poly.pdbx_seq_one_letter_code
_entity_poly.pdbx_strand_id
1 'polypeptide(L)' 'MSFKLGYCALRWREPDLEAALTELKKIGWDGWECRLPLDWLGTPKHVKQICDNVSMPMAVYSAAGTPDSRDYANVER' A
#
# COMPACT_ATOMS: atom_id res chain seq x y z
N MET A 1 2.07 -23.03 12.19
CA MET A 1 2.15 -21.79 11.40
C MET A 1 0.93 -20.95 11.72
N SER A 2 1.11 -19.70 12.18
CA SER A 2 -0.01 -18.76 12.29
C SER A 2 -0.24 -18.09 10.93
N PHE A 3 -1.49 -17.76 10.63
CA PHE A 3 -1.81 -16.92 9.48
C PHE A 3 -1.32 -15.49 9.72
N LYS A 4 -0.88 -14.83 8.65
CA LYS A 4 -0.54 -13.41 8.66
C LYS A 4 -1.67 -12.61 8.02
N LEU A 5 -1.99 -11.45 8.59
CA LEU A 5 -3.05 -10.58 8.07
C LEU A 5 -2.46 -9.40 7.31
N GLY A 6 -2.94 -9.17 6.09
CA GLY A 6 -2.55 -8.05 5.24
C GLY A 6 -3.66 -7.01 5.10
N TYR A 7 -3.34 -5.73 5.28
CA TYR A 7 -4.31 -4.64 5.14
C TYR A 7 -4.57 -4.30 3.67
N CYS A 8 -5.84 -4.15 3.30
CA CYS A 8 -6.27 -3.76 1.95
C CYS A 8 -6.34 -2.23 1.82
N ALA A 9 -5.39 -1.60 1.11
CA ALA A 9 -5.35 -0.15 0.93
C ALA A 9 -6.28 0.38 -0.17
N LEU A 10 -7.33 -0.37 -0.56
CA LEU A 10 -8.23 -0.03 -1.67
C LEU A 10 -8.85 1.38 -1.57
N ARG A 11 -9.04 1.89 -0.35
CA ARG A 11 -9.67 3.20 -0.13
C ARG A 11 -8.66 4.33 0.07
N TRP A 12 -7.37 4.04 0.03
CA TRP A 12 -6.33 5.06 0.17
C TRP A 12 -6.20 5.85 -1.12
N ARG A 13 -6.01 7.17 -1.00
CA ARG A 13 -5.80 8.07 -2.14
C ARG A 13 -4.42 8.71 -2.06
N GLU A 14 -4.22 9.52 -1.03
CA GLU A 14 -2.96 10.22 -0.77
C GLU A 14 -2.60 10.10 0.72
N PRO A 15 -2.38 8.87 1.23
CA PRO A 15 -2.02 8.70 2.64
C PRO A 15 -0.60 9.21 2.90
N ASP A 16 -0.33 9.66 4.12
CA ASP A 16 1.04 9.62 4.63
C ASP A 16 1.39 8.14 4.88
N LEU A 17 2.10 7.52 3.94
CA LEU A 17 2.35 6.09 3.93
C LEU A 17 3.04 5.63 5.22
N GLU A 18 4.13 6.27 5.62
CA GLU A 18 4.91 5.79 6.76
C GLU A 18 4.13 5.90 8.07
N ALA A 19 3.39 7.00 8.26
CA ALA A 19 2.51 7.17 9.42
C ALA A 19 1.35 6.15 9.42
N ALA A 20 0.65 5.99 8.30
CA ALA A 20 -0.50 5.08 8.21
C ALA A 20 -0.07 3.61 8.43
N LEU A 21 1.03 3.20 7.80
CA LEU A 21 1.58 1.84 7.96
C LEU A 21 2.09 1.59 9.39
N THR A 22 2.65 2.61 10.04
CA THR A 22 3.04 2.54 11.46
C THR A 22 1.84 2.26 12.37
N GLU A 23 0.72 2.95 12.18
CA GLU A 23 -0.50 2.71 12.95
C GLU A 23 -1.09 1.32 12.68
N LEU A 24 -1.10 0.88 11.43
CA LEU A 24 -1.53 -0.49 11.08
C LEU A 24 -0.64 -1.56 11.75
N LYS A 25 0.67 -1.33 11.79
CA LYS A 25 1.60 -2.25 12.47
C LYS A 25 1.31 -2.35 13.96
N LYS A 26 1.05 -1.22 14.63
CA LYS A 26 0.74 -1.17 16.07
C LYS A 26 -0.51 -1.99 16.43
N ILE A 27 -1.51 -2.02 15.54
CA ILE A 27 -2.75 -2.78 15.76
C ILE A 27 -2.69 -4.24 15.28
N GLY A 28 -1.52 -4.70 14.81
CA GLY A 28 -1.26 -6.12 14.55
C GLY A 28 -1.31 -6.57 13.09
N TRP A 29 -1.33 -5.65 12.13
CA TRP A 29 -1.19 -6.03 10.71
C TRP A 29 0.25 -6.47 10.39
N ASP A 30 0.38 -7.49 9.54
CA ASP A 30 1.66 -8.11 9.17
C ASP A 30 2.19 -7.64 7.83
N GLY A 31 1.36 -7.00 7.01
CA GLY A 31 1.67 -6.58 5.66
C GLY A 31 0.54 -5.75 5.09
N TRP A 32 0.68 -5.31 3.84
CA TRP A 32 -0.36 -4.56 3.15
C TRP A 32 -0.41 -4.86 1.65
N GLU A 33 -1.58 -4.68 1.07
CA GLU A 33 -1.82 -4.61 -0.36
C GLU A 33 -1.77 -3.14 -0.77
N CYS A 34 -0.95 -2.84 -1.78
CA CYS A 34 -0.87 -1.51 -2.37
C CYS A 34 -1.66 -1.44 -3.66
N ARG A 35 -2.42 -0.35 -3.81
CA ARG A 35 -3.16 0.00 -5.03
C ARG A 35 -2.93 1.44 -5.48
N LEU A 36 -1.91 2.08 -4.93
CA LEU A 36 -1.58 3.46 -5.27
C LEU A 36 -0.84 3.50 -6.62
N PRO A 37 -1.06 4.54 -7.43
CA PRO A 37 -0.35 4.70 -8.71
C PRO A 37 1.18 4.66 -8.53
N LEU A 38 1.89 4.01 -9.47
CA LEU A 38 3.36 3.89 -9.40
C LEU A 38 4.07 5.25 -9.46
N ASP A 39 3.53 6.20 -10.22
CA ASP A 39 4.05 7.57 -10.30
C ASP A 39 3.90 8.33 -8.98
N TRP A 40 2.86 8.04 -8.21
CA TRP A 40 2.67 8.56 -6.85
C TRP A 40 3.59 7.88 -5.82
N LEU A 41 3.73 6.55 -5.88
CA LEU A 41 4.59 5.77 -4.97
C LEU A 41 6.08 6.12 -5.09
N GLY A 42 6.48 6.69 -6.23
CA GLY A 42 7.87 7.00 -6.52
C GLY A 42 8.70 5.75 -6.77
N THR A 43 9.96 5.77 -6.34
CA THR A 43 10.90 4.68 -6.70
C THR A 43 10.67 3.41 -5.86
N PRO A 44 10.92 2.21 -6.41
CA PRO A 44 10.89 0.96 -5.63
C PRO A 44 11.81 1.00 -4.40
N LYS A 45 12.93 1.74 -4.48
CA LYS A 45 13.84 1.95 -3.34
C LYS A 45 13.16 2.71 -2.21
N HIS A 46 12.42 3.78 -2.53
CA HIS A 46 11.67 4.56 -1.55
C HIS A 46 10.60 3.72 -0.86
N VAL A 47 9.81 2.97 -1.63
CA VAL A 47 8.79 2.05 -1.10
C VAL A 47 9.40 0.98 -0.19
N LYS A 48 10.53 0.38 -0.62
CA LYS A 48 11.25 -0.59 0.20
C LYS A 48 11.71 0.02 1.52
N GLN A 49 12.26 1.23 1.47
CA GLN A 49 12.74 1.94 2.66
C GLN A 49 11.62 2.22 3.65
N ILE A 50 10.43 2.65 3.19
CA ILE A 50 9.24 2.78 4.04
C ILE A 50 8.88 1.43 4.67
N CYS A 51 8.77 0.36 3.88
CA CYS A 51 8.40 -0.96 4.37
C CYS A 51 9.39 -1.49 5.44
N ASP A 52 10.69 -1.23 5.25
CA ASP A 52 11.74 -1.60 6.19
C ASP A 52 11.63 -0.77 7.49
N ASN A 53 11.41 0.55 7.40
CA ASN A 53 11.24 1.43 8.57
C ASN A 53 10.08 0.98 9.47
N VAL A 54 8.95 0.61 8.89
CA VAL A 54 7.74 0.21 9.64
C VAL A 54 7.67 -1.29 9.91
N SER A 55 8.64 -2.08 9.42
CA SER A 55 8.63 -3.55 9.49
C SER A 55 7.32 -4.17 9.00
N MET A 56 6.79 -3.64 7.90
CA MET A 56 5.54 -4.09 7.27
C MET A 56 5.71 -4.16 5.75
N PRO A 57 5.89 -5.37 5.18
CA PRO A 57 6.08 -5.53 3.74
C PRO A 57 4.81 -5.21 2.94
N MET A 58 5.01 -4.62 1.77
CA MET A 58 4.01 -4.67 0.70
C MET A 58 3.95 -6.11 0.17
N ALA A 59 2.88 -6.82 0.52
CA ALA A 59 2.71 -8.23 0.17
C ALA A 59 2.17 -8.42 -1.25
N VAL A 60 1.39 -7.44 -1.72
CA VAL A 60 0.74 -7.46 -3.04
C VAL A 60 0.73 -6.04 -3.59
N TYR A 61 1.01 -5.92 -4.88
CA TYR A 61 0.70 -4.73 -5.67
C TYR A 61 -0.42 -5.09 -6.64
N SER A 62 -1.51 -4.33 -6.61
CA SER A 62 -2.69 -4.55 -7.45
C SER A 62 -3.04 -3.26 -8.16
N ALA A 63 -3.58 -3.36 -9.38
CA ALA A 63 -4.06 -2.20 -10.11
C ALA A 63 -5.08 -1.38 -9.29
N ALA A 64 -4.99 -0.07 -9.41
CA ALA A 64 -5.99 0.87 -8.92
C ALA A 64 -7.32 0.68 -9.69
N GLY A 65 -8.46 0.85 -9.01
CA GLY A 65 -9.78 0.86 -9.63
C GLY A 65 -10.40 -0.51 -9.98
N THR A 66 -11.69 -0.48 -10.31
CA THR A 66 -12.34 -1.53 -11.09
C THR A 66 -12.21 -1.18 -12.58
N PRO A 67 -12.31 -2.14 -13.52
CA PRO A 67 -12.27 -1.84 -14.96
C PRO A 67 -13.25 -0.74 -15.41
N ASP A 68 -14.28 -0.51 -14.60
CA ASP A 68 -15.40 0.40 -14.82
C ASP A 68 -15.14 1.82 -14.29
N SER A 69 -14.13 2.03 -13.43
CA SER A 69 -13.78 3.33 -12.84
C SER A 69 -12.48 3.87 -13.41
N ARG A 70 -12.61 4.72 -14.45
CA ARG A 70 -11.48 5.33 -15.18
C ARG A 70 -11.10 6.73 -14.69
N ASP A 71 -11.44 7.05 -13.44
CA ASP A 71 -11.06 8.35 -12.87
C ASP A 71 -9.54 8.45 -12.79
N TYR A 72 -9.01 9.66 -12.93
CA TYR A 72 -7.59 9.90 -13.16
C TYR A 72 -6.69 9.38 -12.02
N ALA A 73 -7.24 9.32 -10.81
CA ALA A 73 -6.58 8.78 -9.61
C ALA A 73 -6.56 7.24 -9.55
N ASN A 74 -7.29 6.55 -10.44
CA ASN A 74 -7.53 5.11 -10.41
C ASN A 74 -6.93 4.36 -11.61
N VAL A 75 -6.13 5.00 -12.46
CA VAL A 75 -5.58 4.38 -13.68
C VAL A 75 -4.06 4.58 -13.69
N GLU A 76 -3.31 3.47 -13.75
CA GLU A 76 -1.85 3.49 -13.96
C GLU A 76 -1.51 4.02 -15.38
N ARG A 77 -0.47 4.84 -15.49
CA ARG A 77 0.04 5.41 -16.75
C ARG A 77 1.19 4.62 -17.32
#